data_AF-A0A2W6ZNN6-F1
#
_entry.id   AF-A0A2W6ZNN6-F1
#
_cell.length_a   1.000
_cell.length_b   1.000
_cell.length_c   1.000
_cell.angle_alpha   90.00
_cell.angle_beta   90.00
_cell.angle_gamma   90.00
#
_symmetry.space_group_name_H-M   'P 1'
#
loop_
_entity.id
_entity.type
_entity.pdbx_description
1 polymer ?
#
loop_
_entity_poly.entity_id
_entity_poly.type
_entity_poly.pdbx_seq_one_letter_code
_entity_poly.pdbx_strand_id
1 'polypeptide(L)'
;MKIDHDVPRHAYMNVMELLVSEEVEKQIKTMQPRMLKYLKRVEVETYALNRLPSLYASSEKGWQLQYEKAKRELHNQIKSAVRQAFAAVQVDPIRSSEPLRNQQDDAATIALNSLRDLLKQPDLNWDGAINRLRSMLGRRGDQPPTAPAQESSHRTRYRNDAPDVPAAGKSDSDHGHYWRPGTYGSEVSWKKTHTPGSTPSSPQFDWNDNRYSK
;
A
#
# COMPACT_ATOMS: atom_id res chain seq x y z
N MET A 1 5.88 4.48 30.08
CA MET A 1 5.76 3.20 29.36
C MET A 1 5.64 3.51 27.88
N LYS A 2 6.67 3.22 27.08
CA LYS A 2 6.57 3.24 25.61
C LYS A 2 6.00 1.89 25.24
N ILE A 3 4.75 1.86 24.77
CA ILE A 3 4.16 0.65 24.26
C ILE A 3 4.64 0.57 22.81
N ASP A 4 5.73 -0.17 22.60
CA ASP A 4 6.16 -0.55 21.27
C ASP A 4 5.12 -1.53 20.72
N HIS A 5 4.07 -0.97 20.11
CA HIS A 5 3.14 -1.75 19.32
C HIS A 5 3.90 -2.18 18.07
N ASP A 6 4.45 -3.40 18.08
CA ASP A 6 4.84 -4.09 16.85
C ASP A 6 3.56 -4.46 16.10
N VAL A 7 2.93 -3.46 15.48
CA VAL A 7 1.71 -3.64 14.70
C VAL A 7 2.11 -4.38 13.43
N PRO A 8 1.58 -5.59 13.18
CA PRO A 8 1.84 -6.28 11.93
C PRO A 8 1.50 -5.36 10.75
N ARG A 9 2.49 -5.10 9.90
CA ARG A 9 2.39 -4.22 8.73
C ARG A 9 1.54 -4.91 7.65
N HIS A 10 0.23 -4.77 7.77
CA HIS A 10 -0.70 -5.18 6.73
C HIS A 10 -0.65 -4.17 5.58
N ALA A 11 -0.34 -4.64 4.37
CA ALA A 11 -0.39 -3.80 3.18
C ALA A 11 -1.85 -3.66 2.73
N TYR A 12 -2.39 -2.46 2.86
CA TYR A 12 -3.67 -2.07 2.31
C TYR A 12 -3.52 -0.70 1.64
N MET A 13 -4.33 -0.45 0.61
CA MET A 13 -4.30 0.83 -0.09
C MET A 13 -5.70 1.27 -0.49
N ASN A 14 -5.94 2.57 -0.53
CA ASN A 14 -7.16 3.14 -1.08
C ASN A 14 -6.99 3.33 -2.59
N VAL A 15 -7.80 2.63 -3.37
CA VAL A 15 -7.75 2.69 -4.85
C VAL A 15 -8.07 4.08 -5.38
N MET A 16 -8.85 4.87 -4.63
CA MET A 16 -9.20 6.23 -5.01
C MET A 16 -8.00 7.17 -5.05
N GLU A 17 -6.94 6.91 -4.27
CA GLU A 17 -5.72 7.74 -4.28
C GLU A 17 -5.08 7.78 -5.67
N LEU A 18 -4.99 6.63 -6.34
CA LEU A 18 -4.46 6.53 -7.70
C LEU A 18 -5.35 7.28 -8.70
N LEU A 19 -6.66 7.02 -8.67
CA LEU A 19 -7.60 7.59 -9.65
C LEU A 19 -7.72 9.12 -9.50
N VAL A 20 -7.71 9.63 -8.27
CA VAL A 20 -7.70 11.07 -8.01
C VAL A 20 -6.39 11.68 -8.50
N SER A 21 -5.25 11.05 -8.22
CA SER A 21 -3.93 11.50 -8.68
C SER A 21 -3.86 11.59 -10.22
N GLU A 22 -4.36 10.58 -10.94
CA GLU A 22 -4.47 10.59 -12.40
C GLU A 22 -5.35 11.73 -12.92
N GLU A 23 -6.50 11.97 -12.29
CA GLU A 23 -7.45 13.01 -12.72
C GLU A 23 -6.91 14.42 -12.43
N VAL A 24 -6.24 14.62 -11.29
CA VAL A 24 -5.56 15.88 -10.95
C VAL A 24 -4.48 16.18 -12.01
N GLU A 25 -3.68 15.19 -12.41
CA GLU A 25 -2.66 15.37 -13.44
C GLU A 25 -3.29 15.73 -14.80
N LYS A 26 -4.39 15.07 -15.20
CA LYS A 26 -5.12 15.38 -16.43
C LYS A 26 -5.64 16.83 -16.44
N GLN A 27 -6.23 17.29 -15.34
CA GLN A 27 -6.76 18.64 -15.25
C GLN A 27 -5.64 19.69 -15.20
N ILE A 28 -4.52 19.43 -14.50
CA ILE A 28 -3.34 20.29 -14.51
C ILE A 28 -2.81 20.52 -15.93
N LYS A 29 -2.74 19.46 -16.75
CA LYS A 29 -2.29 19.57 -18.16
C LYS A 29 -3.16 20.49 -19.02
N THR A 30 -4.42 20.68 -18.65
CA THR A 30 -5.38 21.51 -19.38
C THR A 30 -5.48 22.93 -18.79
N MET A 31 -4.90 23.18 -17.61
CA MET A 31 -4.96 24.47 -16.93
C MET A 31 -3.94 25.49 -17.45
N GLN A 32 -4.25 26.77 -17.24
CA GLN A 32 -3.35 27.86 -17.61
C GLN A 32 -2.11 27.89 -16.70
N PRO A 33 -0.91 28.14 -17.24
CA PRO A 33 0.34 28.11 -16.47
C PRO A 33 0.38 29.06 -15.27
N ARG A 34 -0.33 30.21 -15.35
CA ARG A 34 -0.41 31.18 -14.26
C ARG A 34 -1.04 30.61 -12.99
N MET A 35 -1.98 29.69 -13.14
CA MET A 35 -2.72 29.09 -12.01
C MET A 35 -1.91 27.99 -11.32
N LEU A 36 -0.90 27.43 -11.98
CA LEU A 36 -0.08 26.34 -11.45
C LEU A 36 0.98 26.82 -10.45
N LYS A 37 1.38 28.10 -10.49
CA LYS A 37 2.51 28.63 -9.70
C LYS A 37 2.32 28.50 -8.19
N TYR A 38 1.08 28.58 -7.70
CA TYR A 38 0.75 28.54 -6.28
C TYR A 38 -0.03 27.30 -5.86
N LEU A 39 -0.21 26.35 -6.78
CA LEU A 39 -1.03 25.19 -6.54
C LEU A 39 -0.22 24.09 -5.86
N LYS A 40 -0.63 23.69 -4.66
CA LYS A 40 -0.08 22.53 -3.97
C LYS A 40 -0.88 21.28 -4.34
N ARG A 41 -0.30 20.41 -5.18
CA ARG A 41 -0.94 19.17 -5.65
C ARG A 41 -1.49 18.31 -4.51
N VAL A 42 -0.70 18.12 -3.45
CA VAL A 42 -1.07 17.30 -2.29
C VAL A 42 -2.35 17.80 -1.62
N GLU A 43 -2.55 19.13 -1.55
CA GLU A 43 -3.77 19.70 -0.96
C GLU A 43 -4.99 19.46 -1.84
N VAL A 44 -4.82 19.53 -3.16
CA VAL A 44 -5.91 19.23 -4.11
C VAL A 44 -6.33 17.76 -3.99
N GLU A 45 -5.35 16.86 -3.98
CA GLU A 45 -5.59 15.41 -3.85
C GLU A 45 -6.28 15.08 -2.53
N THR A 46 -5.75 15.58 -1.41
CA THR A 46 -6.32 15.33 -0.07
C THR A 46 -7.71 15.96 0.09
N TYR A 47 -7.94 17.17 -0.44
CA TYR A 47 -9.27 17.79 -0.43
C TYR A 47 -10.28 16.98 -1.24
N ALA A 48 -9.90 16.48 -2.41
CA ALA A 48 -10.76 15.65 -3.25
C ALA A 48 -11.06 14.30 -2.57
N LEU A 49 -10.04 13.64 -2.03
CA LEU A 49 -10.17 12.34 -1.36
C LEU A 49 -11.12 12.40 -0.15
N ASN A 50 -11.07 13.48 0.63
CA ASN A 50 -11.97 13.69 1.77
C ASN A 50 -13.46 13.85 1.39
N ARG A 51 -13.78 13.95 0.10
CA ARG A 51 -15.15 14.09 -0.43
C ARG A 51 -15.61 12.89 -1.24
N LEU A 52 -14.76 11.87 -1.37
CA LEU A 52 -15.01 10.69 -2.17
C LEU A 52 -15.15 9.46 -1.26
N PRO A 53 -15.95 8.45 -1.65
CA PRO A 53 -16.01 7.21 -0.89
C PRO A 53 -14.64 6.51 -0.93
N SER A 54 -14.12 6.08 0.23
CA SER A 54 -12.87 5.33 0.31
C SER A 54 -13.05 3.90 -0.19
N LEU A 55 -12.18 3.43 -1.07
CA LEU A 55 -12.21 2.06 -1.60
C LEU A 55 -10.90 1.35 -1.25
N TYR A 56 -10.86 0.75 -0.07
CA TYR A 56 -9.68 -0.01 0.37
C TYR A 56 -9.62 -1.40 -0.25
N ALA A 57 -8.40 -1.83 -0.56
CA ALA A 57 -8.08 -3.18 -0.96
C ALA A 57 -6.86 -3.70 -0.19
N SER A 58 -6.94 -4.96 0.23
CA SER A 58 -5.86 -5.72 0.90
C SER A 58 -5.29 -6.85 0.03
N SER A 59 -5.82 -7.01 -1.19
CA SER A 59 -5.35 -8.00 -2.17
C SER A 59 -5.35 -7.39 -3.56
N GLU A 60 -4.48 -7.88 -4.43
CA GLU A 60 -4.38 -7.42 -5.82
C GLU A 60 -5.69 -7.61 -6.60
N LYS A 61 -6.34 -8.76 -6.44
CA LYS A 61 -7.65 -9.02 -7.06
C LYS A 61 -8.73 -8.06 -6.55
N GLY A 62 -8.74 -7.77 -5.24
CA GLY A 62 -9.64 -6.79 -4.65
C GLY A 62 -9.37 -5.38 -5.19
N TRP A 63 -8.10 -5.03 -5.35
CA TRP A 63 -7.68 -3.75 -5.91
C TRP A 63 -8.19 -3.58 -7.34
N GLN A 64 -7.99 -4.59 -8.21
CA GLN A 64 -8.47 -4.57 -9.60
C GLN A 64 -10.00 -4.39 -9.67
N LEU A 65 -10.75 -5.13 -8.84
CA LEU A 65 -12.21 -5.02 -8.81
C LEU A 65 -12.67 -3.61 -8.38
N GLN A 66 -12.06 -3.06 -7.33
CA GLN A 66 -12.39 -1.71 -6.86
C GLN A 66 -12.01 -0.64 -7.89
N TYR A 67 -10.89 -0.83 -8.59
CA TYR A 67 -10.43 0.07 -9.64
C TYR A 67 -11.40 0.14 -10.81
N GLU A 68 -11.82 -1.02 -11.34
CA GLU A 68 -12.80 -1.09 -12.42
C GLU A 68 -14.17 -0.54 -12.02
N LYS A 69 -14.61 -0.84 -10.79
CA LYS A 69 -15.84 -0.28 -10.23
C LYS A 69 -15.78 1.25 -10.17
N ALA A 70 -14.70 1.80 -9.60
CA ALA A 70 -14.53 3.24 -9.45
C ALA A 70 -14.45 3.95 -10.82
N LYS A 71 -13.75 3.36 -11.79
CA LYS A 71 -13.70 3.89 -13.16
C LYS A 71 -15.07 3.97 -13.82
N ARG A 72 -15.92 2.96 -13.63
CA ARG A 72 -17.24 2.93 -14.24
C ARG A 72 -18.25 3.84 -13.54
N GLU A 73 -18.28 3.77 -12.20
CA GLU A 73 -19.38 4.35 -11.42
C GLU A 73 -19.03 5.72 -10.82
N LEU A 74 -17.76 5.94 -10.47
CA LEU A 74 -17.32 7.12 -9.71
C LEU A 74 -16.56 8.13 -10.56
N HIS A 75 -16.26 7.86 -11.83
CA HIS A 75 -15.47 8.76 -12.68
C HIS A 75 -15.98 10.22 -12.68
N ASN A 76 -17.30 10.41 -12.85
CA ASN A 76 -17.89 11.75 -12.84
C ASN A 76 -17.79 12.43 -11.46
N GLN A 77 -17.92 11.65 -10.38
CA GLN A 77 -17.79 12.16 -9.02
C GLN A 77 -16.35 12.58 -8.74
N ILE A 78 -15.37 11.76 -9.14
CA ILE A 78 -13.93 12.05 -9.03
C ILE A 78 -13.63 13.36 -9.76
N LYS A 79 -14.06 13.48 -11.02
CA LYS A 79 -13.85 14.69 -11.83
C LYS A 79 -14.43 15.94 -11.18
N SER A 80 -15.66 15.84 -10.65
CA SER A 80 -16.33 16.95 -9.95
C SER A 80 -15.63 17.33 -8.66
N ALA A 81 -15.24 16.34 -7.84
CA ALA A 81 -14.53 16.55 -6.58
C ALA A 81 -13.17 17.22 -6.80
N VAL A 82 -12.42 16.76 -7.79
CA VAL A 82 -11.13 17.35 -8.19
C VAL A 82 -11.32 18.80 -8.65
N ARG A 83 -12.34 19.09 -9.46
CA ARG A 83 -12.64 20.47 -9.87
C ARG A 83 -12.96 21.38 -8.68
N GLN A 84 -13.73 20.88 -7.72
CA GLN A 84 -14.02 21.61 -6.48
C GLN A 84 -12.76 21.81 -5.62
N ALA A 85 -11.86 20.82 -5.61
CA ALA A 85 -10.58 20.90 -4.91
C ALA A 85 -9.69 22.01 -5.47
N PHE A 86 -9.56 22.11 -6.79
CA PHE A 86 -8.83 23.22 -7.43
C PHE A 86 -9.43 24.58 -7.05
N ALA A 87 -10.76 24.72 -7.10
CA ALA A 87 -11.42 25.97 -6.71
C ALA A 87 -11.15 26.32 -5.24
N ALA A 88 -11.24 25.35 -4.33
CA ALA A 88 -11.01 25.57 -2.90
C ALA A 88 -9.57 25.96 -2.58
N VAL A 89 -8.58 25.29 -3.19
CA VAL A 89 -7.16 25.58 -2.97
C VAL A 89 -6.77 26.93 -3.58
N GLN A 90 -7.40 27.34 -4.69
CA GLN A 90 -7.15 28.64 -5.31
C GLN A 90 -7.71 29.82 -4.53
N VAL A 91 -8.76 29.62 -3.73
CA VAL A 91 -9.36 30.70 -2.92
C VAL A 91 -8.40 31.17 -1.82
N ASP A 92 -7.48 30.31 -1.35
CA ASP A 92 -6.60 30.63 -0.22
C ASP A 92 -5.10 30.35 -0.48
N PRO A 93 -4.46 30.96 -1.51
CA PRO A 93 -3.08 30.63 -1.91
C PRO A 93 -2.01 31.01 -0.87
N ILE A 94 -2.35 31.87 0.09
CA ILE A 94 -1.42 32.39 1.11
C ILE A 94 -1.40 31.49 2.36
N ARG A 95 -2.26 30.46 2.46
CA ARG A 95 -2.22 29.54 3.59
C ARG A 95 -0.88 28.79 3.64
N SER A 96 -0.13 29.01 4.70
CA SER A 96 1.00 28.17 5.09
C SER A 96 0.45 26.82 5.55
N SER A 97 0.81 25.75 4.86
CA SER A 97 0.53 24.37 5.29
C SER A 97 1.86 23.69 5.56
N GLU A 98 2.01 23.16 6.76
CA GLU A 98 3.14 22.32 7.11
C GLU A 98 2.80 20.87 6.71
N PRO A 99 3.54 20.25 5.77
CA PRO A 99 3.24 18.89 5.33
C PRO A 99 3.56 17.87 6.43
N LEU A 100 2.79 16.78 6.46
CA LEU A 100 3.04 15.66 7.36
C LEU A 100 4.37 14.97 7.00
N ARG A 101 5.13 14.55 8.02
CA ARG A 101 6.37 13.78 7.86
C ARG A 101 6.02 12.32 7.56
N ASN A 102 6.62 11.74 6.52
CA ASN A 102 6.40 10.33 6.18
C ASN A 102 7.28 9.42 7.06
N GLN A 103 6.68 8.58 7.88
CA GLN A 103 7.41 7.62 8.74
C GLN A 103 8.12 6.51 7.96
N GLN A 104 7.78 6.26 6.69
CA GLN A 104 8.50 5.25 5.89
C GLN A 104 9.97 5.62 5.64
N ASP A 105 10.32 6.90 5.74
CA ASP A 105 11.68 7.37 5.60
C ASP A 105 12.57 6.99 6.80
N ASP A 106 11.98 6.54 7.92
CA ASP A 106 12.72 6.21 9.13
C ASP A 106 13.64 5.00 8.91
N ALA A 107 13.19 3.95 8.21
CA ALA A 107 14.02 2.77 7.97
C ALA A 107 15.19 3.06 7.02
N ALA A 108 14.93 3.83 5.95
CA ALA A 108 15.97 4.26 5.02
C ALA A 108 16.98 5.19 5.70
N THR A 109 16.51 6.17 6.48
CA THR A 109 17.40 7.07 7.22
C THR A 109 18.23 6.34 8.29
N ILE A 110 17.63 5.37 9.01
CA ILE A 110 18.35 4.49 9.94
C ILE A 110 19.43 3.67 9.20
N ALA A 111 19.11 3.12 8.03
CA ALA A 111 20.06 2.36 7.23
C ALA A 111 21.21 3.25 6.72
N LEU A 112 20.91 4.47 6.26
CA LEU A 112 21.93 5.43 5.82
C LEU A 112 22.82 5.87 6.98
N ASN A 113 22.26 6.09 8.17
CA ASN A 113 23.03 6.43 9.37
C ASN A 113 23.95 5.27 9.79
N SER A 114 23.44 4.04 9.78
CA SER A 114 24.28 2.85 10.02
C SER A 114 25.43 2.74 9.02
N LEU A 115 25.20 3.07 7.75
CA LEU A 115 26.25 3.10 6.71
C LEU A 115 27.28 4.21 6.95
N ARG A 116 26.85 5.39 7.40
CA ARG A 116 27.75 6.50 7.76
C ARG A 116 28.72 6.09 8.87
N ASP A 117 28.22 5.41 9.89
CA ASP A 117 29.00 4.93 11.02
C ASP A 117 30.00 3.85 10.59
N LEU A 118 29.55 2.87 9.79
CA LEU A 118 30.39 1.77 9.31
C LEU A 118 31.51 2.28 8.38
N LEU A 119 31.18 3.20 7.48
CA LEU A 119 32.12 3.76 6.51
C LEU A 119 32.93 4.95 7.08
N LYS A 120 32.64 5.39 8.30
CA LYS A 120 33.23 6.56 8.98
C LYS A 120 33.15 7.84 8.12
N GLN A 121 32.03 8.02 7.43
CA GLN A 121 31.78 9.17 6.55
C GLN A 121 30.48 9.85 6.98
N PRO A 122 30.55 10.95 7.77
CA PRO A 122 29.36 11.59 8.33
C PRO A 122 28.47 12.25 7.26
N ASP A 123 29.07 12.73 6.17
CA ASP A 123 28.36 13.44 5.09
C ASP A 123 27.91 12.52 3.96
N LEU A 124 27.85 11.21 4.20
CA LEU A 124 27.49 10.24 3.17
C LEU A 124 26.02 10.40 2.74
N ASN A 125 25.80 10.59 1.44
CA ASN A 125 24.51 10.51 0.79
C ASN A 125 24.34 9.13 0.12
N TRP A 126 23.13 8.81 -0.34
CA TRP A 126 22.84 7.50 -0.96
C TRP A 126 23.68 7.21 -2.21
N ASP A 127 23.88 8.20 -3.08
CA ASP A 127 24.72 8.05 -4.27
C ASP A 127 26.19 7.78 -3.92
N GLY A 128 26.71 8.49 -2.92
CA GLY A 128 28.04 8.30 -2.38
C GLY A 128 28.20 6.93 -1.73
N ALA A 129 27.20 6.47 -0.98
CA ALA A 129 27.17 5.14 -0.39
C ALA A 129 27.26 4.05 -1.47
N ILE A 130 26.46 4.17 -2.54
CA ILE A 130 26.46 3.22 -3.67
C ILE A 130 27.82 3.21 -4.37
N ASN A 131 28.38 4.39 -4.67
CA ASN A 131 29.69 4.50 -5.34
C ASN A 131 30.81 3.92 -4.48
N ARG A 132 30.77 4.15 -3.16
CA ARG A 132 31.76 3.60 -2.23
C ARG A 132 31.67 2.09 -2.15
N LEU A 133 30.46 1.54 -2.01
CA LEU A 133 30.25 0.09 -2.02
C LEU A 133 30.74 -0.53 -3.34
N ARG A 134 30.45 0.07 -4.50
CA ARG A 134 30.98 -0.38 -5.80
C ARG A 134 32.51 -0.37 -5.83
N SER A 135 33.16 0.67 -5.30
CA SER A 135 34.63 0.75 -5.26
C SER A 135 35.25 -0.33 -4.36
N MET A 136 34.59 -0.70 -3.26
CA MET A 136 35.06 -1.74 -2.35
C MET A 136 34.82 -3.14 -2.91
N LEU A 137 33.69 -3.38 -3.58
CA LEU A 137 33.36 -4.64 -4.24
C LEU A 137 34.23 -4.87 -5.49
N GLY A 138 34.51 -3.82 -6.27
CA GLY A 138 35.38 -3.89 -7.45
C GLY A 138 36.84 -4.21 -7.13
N ARG A 139 37.32 -3.90 -5.92
CA ARG A 139 38.68 -4.26 -5.47
C ARG A 139 38.86 -5.75 -5.12
N ARG A 140 37.79 -6.53 -5.00
CA ARG A 140 37.86 -7.92 -4.56
C ARG A 140 37.98 -8.94 -5.72
N GLY A 141 37.97 -8.46 -6.98
CA GLY A 141 38.03 -9.29 -8.18
C GLY A 141 39.43 -9.58 -8.75
N ASP A 142 40.46 -8.82 -8.38
CA ASP A 142 41.81 -8.95 -8.97
C ASP A 142 42.81 -9.56 -7.97
N GLN A 143 42.61 -10.83 -7.63
CA GLN A 143 43.71 -11.65 -7.12
C GLN A 143 43.95 -12.79 -8.11
N PRO A 144 45.03 -12.73 -8.93
CA PRO A 144 45.33 -13.80 -9.86
C PRO A 144 45.65 -15.08 -9.07
N PRO A 145 45.13 -16.25 -9.47
CA PRO A 145 45.50 -17.50 -8.85
C PRO A 145 46.95 -17.81 -9.21
N THR A 146 47.84 -17.77 -8.22
CA THR A 146 49.15 -18.43 -8.31
C THR A 146 48.92 -19.94 -8.42
N ALA A 147 49.04 -20.48 -9.62
CA ALA A 147 49.25 -21.91 -9.84
C ALA A 147 50.68 -22.29 -9.40
N PRO A 148 50.88 -23.55 -8.97
CA PRO A 148 51.67 -24.40 -9.84
C PRO A 148 51.10 -25.82 -10.04
N ALA A 149 51.32 -26.29 -11.27
CA ALA A 149 51.67 -27.65 -11.72
C ALA A 149 50.81 -28.86 -11.31
N GLN A 150 50.04 -29.33 -12.29
CA GLN A 150 49.97 -30.69 -12.85
C GLN A 150 50.30 -31.90 -11.94
N GLU A 151 49.37 -32.86 -11.84
CA GLU A 151 49.53 -34.17 -12.49
C GLU A 151 48.30 -35.11 -12.37
N SER A 152 48.02 -35.78 -13.50
CA SER A 152 47.64 -37.21 -13.59
C SER A 152 46.26 -37.70 -13.15
N SER A 153 45.33 -37.66 -14.12
CA SER A 153 44.42 -38.72 -14.57
C SER A 153 44.40 -40.06 -13.80
N HIS A 154 43.24 -40.47 -13.28
CA HIS A 154 42.83 -41.88 -13.27
C HIS A 154 41.31 -42.05 -13.31
N ARG A 155 40.91 -42.92 -14.23
CA ARG A 155 39.57 -43.31 -14.64
C ARG A 155 39.21 -44.62 -13.95
N THR A 156 38.08 -44.72 -13.26
CA THR A 156 37.34 -45.99 -13.06
C THR A 156 35.94 -45.61 -12.56
N ARG A 157 34.87 -45.70 -13.36
CA ARG A 157 34.04 -46.90 -13.60
C ARG A 157 33.89 -47.79 -12.36
N TYR A 158 32.73 -47.74 -11.71
CA TYR A 158 31.94 -48.86 -11.16
C TYR A 158 30.60 -48.22 -10.73
N ARG A 159 29.46 -48.51 -11.37
CA ARG A 159 28.63 -49.73 -11.35
C ARG A 159 27.49 -49.57 -10.34
N ASN A 160 26.29 -49.76 -10.87
CA ASN A 160 24.99 -50.07 -10.26
C ASN A 160 25.01 -50.42 -8.77
N ASP A 161 24.04 -49.87 -8.02
CA ASP A 161 22.92 -50.68 -7.49
C ASP A 161 21.93 -49.75 -6.77
N ALA A 162 20.77 -49.52 -7.40
CA ALA A 162 19.58 -49.02 -6.73
C ALA A 162 18.60 -50.20 -6.68
N PRO A 163 18.20 -50.69 -5.49
CA PRO A 163 17.14 -51.66 -5.40
C PRO A 163 15.79 -50.97 -5.27
N ASP A 164 14.83 -51.71 -5.81
CA ASP A 164 13.43 -51.41 -6.00
C ASP A 164 12.64 -51.08 -4.73
N VAL A 165 11.57 -50.33 -4.99
CA VAL A 165 10.36 -50.22 -4.21
C VAL A 165 9.81 -51.62 -3.85
N PRO A 166 9.14 -51.76 -2.69
CA PRO A 166 7.81 -52.34 -2.78
C PRO A 166 6.76 -51.48 -2.09
N ALA A 167 5.60 -51.47 -2.74
CA ALA A 167 4.38 -50.85 -2.30
C ALA A 167 3.64 -51.70 -1.25
N ALA A 168 2.69 -51.03 -0.59
CA ALA A 168 1.52 -51.53 0.15
C ALA A 168 1.66 -51.75 1.67
N GLY A 169 1.18 -50.74 2.41
CA GLY A 169 0.70 -50.87 3.78
C GLY A 169 -0.39 -49.81 4.03
N LYS A 170 -1.65 -50.21 3.97
CA LYS A 170 -2.82 -49.41 4.39
C LYS A 170 -2.78 -49.21 5.91
N SER A 171 -3.10 -48.02 6.40
CA SER A 171 -4.03 -47.82 7.54
C SER A 171 -4.38 -46.35 7.71
N ASP A 172 -5.63 -46.15 8.13
CA ASP A 172 -6.38 -44.92 8.25
C ASP A 172 -5.76 -43.86 9.15
N SER A 173 -5.93 -42.59 8.77
CA SER A 173 -6.06 -41.49 9.73
C SER A 173 -6.94 -40.41 9.12
N ASP A 174 -8.22 -40.56 9.43
CA ASP A 174 -9.30 -39.60 9.35
C ASP A 174 -8.90 -38.24 9.95
N HIS A 175 -9.08 -37.15 9.18
CA HIS A 175 -9.43 -35.79 9.64
C HIS A 175 -9.67 -34.90 8.42
N GLY A 176 -10.87 -35.04 7.84
CA GLY A 176 -11.35 -34.15 6.78
C GLY A 176 -11.70 -32.76 7.30
N HIS A 177 -10.89 -31.75 6.96
CA HIS A 177 -11.34 -30.36 6.98
C HIS A 177 -11.86 -29.99 5.59
N TYR A 178 -13.14 -30.28 5.43
CA TYR A 178 -13.96 -29.96 4.27
C TYR A 178 -14.22 -28.44 4.24
N TRP A 179 -13.34 -27.64 3.64
CA TRP A 179 -13.66 -26.25 3.29
C TRP A 179 -14.64 -26.25 2.12
N ARG A 180 -15.94 -26.04 2.42
CA ARG A 180 -16.97 -25.76 1.40
C ARG A 180 -17.02 -24.25 1.15
N PRO A 181 -16.93 -23.78 -0.10
CA PRO A 181 -17.32 -22.42 -0.45
C PRO A 181 -18.85 -22.35 -0.52
N GLY A 182 -19.47 -21.76 0.50
CA GLY A 182 -20.89 -21.44 0.51
C GLY A 182 -21.14 -20.11 -0.19
N THR A 183 -21.67 -20.20 -1.41
CA THR A 183 -22.64 -19.28 -2.04
C THR A 183 -22.52 -17.78 -1.75
N TYR A 184 -21.91 -17.09 -2.71
CA TYR A 184 -22.23 -15.73 -3.11
C TYR A 184 -23.75 -15.54 -3.23
N GLY A 185 -24.31 -14.52 -2.57
CA GLY A 185 -25.68 -14.07 -2.80
C GLY A 185 -26.71 -14.54 -1.76
N SER A 186 -26.63 -14.04 -0.53
CA SER A 186 -27.85 -13.75 0.25
C SER A 186 -28.03 -12.23 0.26
N GLU A 187 -29.02 -11.79 -0.50
CA GLU A 187 -29.49 -10.42 -0.50
C GLU A 187 -30.00 -10.06 0.90
N VAL A 188 -29.21 -9.34 1.69
CA VAL A 188 -29.77 -8.56 2.80
C VAL A 188 -30.41 -7.32 2.19
N SER A 189 -31.60 -7.51 1.66
CA SER A 189 -32.51 -6.42 1.33
C SER A 189 -32.92 -5.77 2.65
N TRP A 190 -32.40 -4.57 2.93
CA TRP A 190 -33.00 -3.68 3.92
C TRP A 190 -34.38 -3.25 3.38
N LYS A 191 -35.39 -4.10 3.55
CA LYS A 191 -36.77 -3.75 3.22
C LYS A 191 -37.22 -2.64 4.16
N LYS A 192 -37.33 -1.45 3.59
CA LYS A 192 -38.02 -0.29 4.16
C LYS A 192 -39.53 -0.55 4.05
N THR A 193 -40.14 -1.05 5.12
CA THR A 193 -41.60 -1.11 5.20
C THR A 193 -42.12 0.29 5.48
N HIS A 194 -42.44 1.03 4.42
CA HIS A 194 -43.37 2.16 4.49
C HIS A 194 -44.79 1.60 4.39
N THR A 195 -45.56 1.67 5.46
CA THR A 195 -47.02 1.67 5.40
C THR A 195 -47.50 3.11 5.12
N PRO A 196 -48.51 3.31 4.26
CA PRO A 196 -48.95 4.64 3.87
C PRO A 196 -50.00 5.17 4.86
N GLY A 197 -49.76 6.37 5.39
CA GLY A 197 -50.83 7.18 5.99
C GLY A 197 -50.53 7.76 7.37
N SER A 198 -49.67 8.78 7.44
CA SER A 198 -49.81 9.93 8.36
C SER A 198 -48.54 10.81 8.33
N THR A 199 -48.71 12.09 8.01
CA THR A 199 -47.72 13.18 8.08
C THR A 199 -47.48 13.64 9.54
N PRO A 200 -46.50 14.52 9.86
CA PRO A 200 -45.30 14.14 10.59
C PRO A 200 -45.13 14.84 11.96
N SER A 201 -44.39 14.23 12.89
CA SER A 201 -43.60 14.98 13.88
C SER A 201 -42.43 14.13 14.38
N SER A 202 -41.21 14.68 14.25
CA SER A 202 -39.96 14.05 14.65
C SER A 202 -39.84 13.97 16.19
N PRO A 203 -39.30 12.91 16.78
CA PRO A 203 -38.84 12.97 18.17
C PRO A 203 -37.44 13.59 18.18
N GLN A 204 -37.39 14.87 18.49
CA GLN A 204 -36.16 15.57 18.82
C GLN A 204 -35.61 14.98 20.12
N PHE A 205 -34.37 14.48 20.08
CA PHE A 205 -33.65 14.02 21.25
C PHE A 205 -33.40 15.22 22.18
N ASP A 206 -34.03 15.22 23.35
CA ASP A 206 -33.96 16.30 24.32
C ASP A 206 -32.86 16.02 25.35
N TRP A 207 -31.86 16.91 25.37
CA TRP A 207 -30.70 16.83 26.26
C TRP A 207 -31.05 17.18 27.73
N ASN A 208 -32.28 17.59 28.03
CA ASN A 208 -32.76 17.93 29.37
C ASN A 208 -33.63 16.83 30.04
N ASP A 209 -33.53 15.57 29.62
CA ASP A 209 -34.28 14.48 30.27
C ASP A 209 -33.74 14.18 31.69
N ASN A 210 -34.52 14.55 32.71
CA ASN A 210 -34.23 14.36 34.13
C ASN A 210 -34.04 12.89 34.58
N ARG A 211 -34.23 11.91 33.68
CA ARG A 211 -33.97 10.49 33.96
C ARG A 211 -32.49 10.14 34.13
N TYR A 212 -31.57 11.01 33.73
CA TYR A 212 -30.13 10.81 33.87
C TYR A 212 -29.47 11.58 35.03
N SER A 213 -30.26 12.25 35.88
CA SER A 213 -29.72 12.93 37.06
C SER A 213 -30.03 12.16 38.34
N LYS A 214 -29.15 11.20 38.67
CA LYS A 214 -28.87 10.78 40.05
C LYS A 214 -27.54 10.06 40.16
#